data_AF-A0A4R9QJY8-F1
#
_entry.id   AF-A0A4R9QJY8-F1
#
_cell.length_a   1.000
_cell.length_b   1.000
_cell.length_c   1.000
_cell.angle_alpha   90.00
_cell.angle_beta   90.00
_cell.angle_gamma   90.00
#
_symmetry.space_group_name_H-M   'P 1'
#
loop_
_entity.id
_entity.type
_entity.pdbx_description
1 polymer ?
#
loop_
_entity_poly.entity_id
_entity_poly.type
_entity_poly.pdbx_seq_one_letter_code
_entity_poly.pdbx_strand_id
1 'polypeptide(L)'
;MGMGKPIQLWAHRRRRSWWRPLLRARLPISIALLGLASVGYVATDTQHPLPTVHYSGTASSPSAVRKIGCDIKGNINDRGERIYHVPGQEYYSATRINPARGERWFCSEWEAWWAGWRKAKV
;
A
#
# COMPACT_ATOMS: atom_id res chain seq x y z
N MET A 1 -74.09 43.64 -14.86
CA MET A 1 -73.97 42.30 -14.27
C MET A 1 -72.54 41.79 -14.48
N GLY A 2 -71.76 41.60 -13.41
CA GLY A 2 -70.45 40.97 -13.45
C GLY A 2 -70.17 40.37 -12.09
N MET A 3 -70.59 39.13 -11.87
CA MET A 3 -70.49 38.47 -10.57
C MET A 3 -69.05 38.03 -10.31
N GLY A 4 -68.49 38.52 -9.21
CA GLY A 4 -67.21 38.06 -8.67
C GLY A 4 -67.27 36.58 -8.28
N LYS A 5 -66.17 35.85 -8.51
CA LYS A 5 -66.00 34.47 -8.07
C LYS A 5 -65.20 34.43 -6.76
N PRO A 6 -65.57 33.58 -5.81
CA PRO A 6 -65.03 33.61 -4.44
C PRO A 6 -63.62 33.02 -4.37
N ILE A 7 -62.85 33.59 -3.45
CA ILE A 7 -61.53 33.14 -3.03
C ILE A 7 -61.71 31.80 -2.29
N GLN A 8 -61.24 30.71 -2.88
CA GLN A 8 -61.21 29.40 -2.24
C GLN A 8 -59.88 29.25 -1.48
N LEU A 9 -59.92 29.51 -0.18
CA LEU A 9 -58.86 29.16 0.77
C LEU A 9 -58.82 27.63 0.95
N TRP A 10 -58.02 26.94 0.15
CA TRP A 10 -57.75 25.52 0.35
C TRP A 10 -56.77 25.31 1.51
N ALA A 11 -57.31 24.90 2.66
CA ALA A 11 -56.55 24.33 3.76
C ALA A 11 -56.02 22.94 3.38
N HIS A 12 -54.90 22.89 2.65
CA HIS A 12 -54.17 21.65 2.43
C HIS A 12 -53.36 21.28 3.69
N ARG A 13 -54.03 20.51 4.55
CA ARG A 13 -53.46 19.61 5.57
C ARG A 13 -52.07 19.09 5.14
N ARG A 14 -50.99 19.58 5.76
CA ARG A 14 -49.61 19.14 5.47
C ARG A 14 -49.54 17.61 5.61
N ARG A 15 -49.32 16.88 4.51
CA ARG A 15 -49.01 15.44 4.56
C ARG A 15 -47.73 15.26 5.35
N ARG A 16 -47.83 14.86 6.62
CA ARG A 16 -46.69 14.42 7.42
C ARG A 16 -46.16 13.16 6.75
N SER A 17 -45.07 13.28 5.99
CA SER A 17 -44.49 12.18 5.22
C SER A 17 -44.13 11.02 6.15
N TRP A 18 -44.83 9.90 5.96
CA TRP A 18 -44.77 8.67 6.76
C TRP A 18 -43.40 7.95 6.69
N TRP A 19 -42.50 8.44 5.83
CA TRP A 19 -41.17 7.89 5.58
C TRP A 19 -40.07 8.43 6.51
N ARG A 20 -40.34 9.53 7.22
CA ARG A 20 -39.39 10.13 8.18
C ARG A 20 -38.91 9.19 9.31
N PRO A 21 -39.71 8.28 9.89
CA PRO A 21 -39.20 7.30 10.84
C PRO A 21 -38.28 6.24 10.20
N LEU A 22 -38.50 5.88 8.94
CA LEU A 22 -37.67 4.90 8.22
C LEU A 22 -36.27 5.45 7.91
N LEU A 23 -36.17 6.75 7.57
CA LEU A 23 -34.88 7.43 7.39
C LEU A 23 -34.15 7.68 8.72
N ARG A 24 -34.87 7.95 9.81
CA ARG A 24 -34.29 8.10 11.15
C ARG A 24 -33.75 6.80 11.74
N ALA A 25 -34.29 5.64 11.35
CA ALA A 25 -33.80 4.34 11.77
C ALA A 25 -32.62 3.82 10.92
N ARG A 26 -32.50 4.24 9.65
CA ARG A 26 -31.42 3.79 8.75
C ARG A 26 -30.06 4.42 9.05
N LEU A 27 -30.04 5.70 9.45
CA LEU A 27 -28.80 6.40 9.79
C LEU A 27 -27.98 5.74 10.93
N PRO A 28 -28.56 5.41 12.10
CA PRO A 28 -27.79 4.81 13.19
C PRO A 28 -27.30 3.40 12.85
N ILE A 29 -28.07 2.64 12.05
CA ILE A 29 -27.67 1.29 11.58
C ILE A 29 -26.44 1.39 10.67
N SER A 30 -26.43 2.33 9.72
CA SER A 30 -25.28 2.53 8.84
C SER A 30 -24.03 2.99 9.58
N ILE A 31 -24.17 3.88 10.59
CA ILE A 31 -23.04 4.33 11.42
C ILE A 31 -22.49 3.18 12.27
N ALA A 32 -23.36 2.35 12.85
CA ALA A 32 -22.93 1.17 13.62
C ALA A 32 -22.18 0.15 12.75
N LEU A 33 -22.65 -0.11 11.52
CA LEU A 33 -21.99 -1.00 10.58
C LEU A 33 -20.61 -0.46 10.13
N LEU A 34 -20.50 0.84 9.84
CA LEU A 34 -19.23 1.47 9.50
C LEU A 34 -18.25 1.48 10.69
N GLY A 35 -18.74 1.72 11.91
CA GLY A 35 -17.94 1.65 13.13
C GLY A 35 -17.38 0.23 13.39
N LEU A 36 -18.21 -0.81 13.28
CA LEU A 36 -17.78 -2.21 13.44
C LEU A 36 -16.71 -2.62 12.41
N ALA A 37 -16.89 -2.23 11.14
CA ALA A 37 -15.89 -2.50 10.09
C ALA A 37 -14.56 -1.78 10.35
N SER A 38 -14.61 -0.53 10.84
CA SER A 38 -13.41 0.27 11.13
C SER A 38 -12.63 -0.27 12.33
N VAL A 39 -13.32 -0.72 13.38
CA VAL A 39 -12.70 -1.38 14.54
C VAL A 39 -12.07 -2.70 14.13
N GLY A 40 -12.74 -3.49 13.30
CA GLY A 40 -12.15 -4.71 12.72
C GLY A 40 -10.89 -4.41 11.92
N TYR A 41 -10.94 -3.41 11.02
CA TYR A 41 -9.81 -3.01 10.19
C TYR A 41 -8.59 -2.61 11.04
N VAL A 42 -8.78 -1.75 12.05
CA VAL A 42 -7.69 -1.31 12.94
C VAL A 42 -7.22 -2.44 13.86
N ALA A 43 -8.12 -3.31 14.33
CA ALA A 43 -7.76 -4.44 15.21
C ALA A 43 -7.04 -5.58 14.47
N THR A 44 -7.16 -5.67 13.13
CA THR A 44 -6.46 -6.66 12.32
C THR A 44 -5.18 -6.13 11.65
N ASP A 45 -4.91 -4.83 11.69
CA ASP A 45 -3.69 -4.21 11.12
C ASP A 45 -2.50 -4.24 12.10
N THR A 46 -2.38 -5.33 12.88
CA THR A 46 -1.18 -5.59 13.66
C THR A 46 -0.76 -7.03 13.47
N GLN A 47 0.30 -7.18 12.66
CA GLN A 47 1.09 -8.39 12.42
C GLN A 47 0.40 -9.52 11.63
N HIS A 48 0.33 -9.36 10.31
CA HIS A 48 0.83 -10.46 9.48
C HIS A 48 2.36 -10.40 9.58
N PRO A 49 3.04 -11.28 10.34
CA PRO A 49 4.48 -11.41 10.17
C PRO A 49 4.69 -11.76 8.71
N LEU A 50 5.35 -10.86 7.97
CA LEU A 50 5.99 -11.20 6.71
C LEU A 50 6.75 -12.52 6.93
N PRO A 51 6.80 -13.44 5.95
CA PRO A 51 7.53 -14.68 6.11
C PRO A 51 8.94 -14.35 6.61
N THR A 52 9.25 -14.79 7.83
CA THR A 52 10.54 -14.58 8.47
C THR A 52 11.56 -15.36 7.65
N VAL A 53 12.15 -14.73 6.63
CA VAL A 53 13.39 -15.23 6.06
C VAL A 53 14.39 -15.13 7.20
N HIS A 54 14.75 -16.27 7.77
CA HIS A 54 15.65 -16.37 8.92
C HIS A 54 16.96 -15.61 8.65
N TYR A 55 17.08 -14.36 9.10
CA TYR A 55 18.36 -13.70 9.23
C TYR A 55 18.88 -13.98 10.64
N SER A 56 19.44 -15.17 10.82
CA SER A 56 20.31 -15.47 11.96
C SER A 56 21.56 -14.62 11.80
N GLY A 57 21.54 -13.40 12.34
CA GLY A 57 22.68 -12.51 12.24
C GLY A 57 22.45 -11.24 13.03
N THR A 58 22.96 -11.23 14.25
CA THR A 58 23.26 -10.08 15.09
C THR A 58 23.49 -8.82 14.27
N ALA A 59 22.76 -7.75 14.63
CA ALA A 59 22.90 -6.42 14.06
C ALA A 59 24.39 -6.08 13.90
N SER A 60 24.84 -6.09 12.65
CA SER A 60 26.16 -5.65 12.26
C SER A 60 25.95 -4.41 11.41
N SER A 61 26.58 -3.32 11.86
CA SER A 61 26.85 -2.04 11.21
C SER A 61 26.60 -1.97 9.70
N PRO A 62 26.32 -0.76 9.16
CA PRO A 62 26.38 -0.50 7.73
C PRO A 62 27.83 -0.49 7.26
N SER A 63 28.56 -1.58 7.49
CA SER A 63 29.79 -1.86 6.80
C SER A 63 29.36 -2.31 5.42
N ALA A 64 29.75 -1.53 4.42
CA ALA A 64 29.70 -1.82 2.99
C ALA A 64 30.46 -3.10 2.56
N VAL A 65 30.66 -4.03 3.49
CA VAL A 65 31.36 -5.28 3.32
C VAL A 65 30.32 -6.32 2.92
N ARG A 66 30.56 -6.97 1.78
CA ARG A 66 29.77 -8.11 1.32
C ARG A 66 29.65 -9.14 2.45
N LYS A 67 28.42 -9.41 2.90
CA LYS A 67 28.16 -10.47 3.87
C LYS A 67 28.34 -11.83 3.20
N ILE A 68 28.86 -12.81 3.93
CA ILE A 68 29.05 -14.18 3.44
C ILE A 68 27.68 -14.74 3.04
N GLY A 69 27.54 -15.23 1.80
CA GLY A 69 26.28 -15.72 1.25
C GLY A 69 25.41 -14.68 0.54
N CYS A 70 25.83 -13.41 0.49
CA CYS A 70 25.12 -12.36 -0.25
C CYS A 70 25.87 -12.00 -1.53
N ASP A 71 25.73 -12.88 -2.52
CA ASP A 71 26.50 -12.85 -3.77
C ASP A 71 25.75 -12.21 -4.94
N ILE A 72 24.64 -11.51 -4.70
CA ILE A 72 23.93 -10.80 -5.77
C ILE A 72 24.40 -9.34 -5.76
N LYS A 73 24.98 -8.89 -6.86
CA LYS A 73 25.57 -7.56 -7.01
C LYS A 73 24.54 -6.59 -7.60
N GLY A 74 24.12 -5.57 -6.86
CA GLY A 74 23.27 -4.49 -7.36
C GLY A 74 24.05 -3.21 -7.67
N ASN A 75 24.28 -2.88 -8.95
CA ASN A 75 24.87 -1.61 -9.40
C ASN A 75 23.88 -0.61 -10.05
N ILE A 76 24.23 0.67 -10.02
CA ILE A 76 23.43 1.76 -10.57
C ILE A 76 24.19 2.34 -11.76
N ASN A 77 23.64 2.22 -12.96
CA ASN A 77 24.29 2.78 -14.14
C ASN A 77 24.18 4.31 -14.19
N ASP A 78 24.82 4.93 -15.18
CA ASP A 78 24.86 6.40 -15.29
C ASP A 78 23.52 7.03 -15.66
N ARG A 79 22.54 6.22 -16.10
CA ARG A 79 21.14 6.61 -16.31
C ARG A 79 20.28 6.45 -15.04
N GLY A 80 20.87 6.00 -13.93
CA GLY A 80 20.17 5.75 -12.68
C GLY A 80 19.41 4.43 -12.62
N GLU A 81 19.59 3.53 -13.59
CA GLU A 81 18.94 2.22 -13.57
C GLU A 81 19.58 1.31 -12.52
N ARG A 82 18.72 0.68 -11.72
CA ARG A 82 19.09 -0.30 -10.69
C ARG A 82 19.12 -1.70 -11.28
N ILE A 83 20.31 -2.27 -11.44
CA ILE A 83 20.52 -3.55 -12.10
C ILE A 83 21.16 -4.52 -11.11
N TYR A 84 20.60 -5.72 -10.96
CA TYR A 84 21.22 -6.78 -10.17
C TYR A 84 21.81 -7.87 -11.07
N HIS A 85 22.96 -8.39 -10.63
CA HIS A 85 23.70 -9.46 -11.27
C HIS A 85 23.81 -10.67 -10.35
N VAL A 86 23.56 -11.86 -10.87
CA VAL A 86 23.72 -13.13 -10.16
C VAL A 86 25.02 -13.83 -10.57
N PRO A 87 25.61 -14.66 -9.70
CA PRO A 87 26.78 -15.47 -10.07
C PRO A 87 26.53 -16.28 -11.34
N GLY A 88 27.50 -16.28 -12.26
CA GLY A 88 27.41 -16.98 -13.55
C GLY A 88 26.95 -16.13 -14.75
N GLN A 89 26.49 -14.89 -14.51
CA GLN A 89 26.23 -13.94 -15.61
C GLN A 89 27.53 -13.36 -16.18
N GLU A 90 27.49 -12.96 -17.45
CA GLU A 90 28.65 -12.46 -18.20
C GLU A 90 29.32 -11.28 -17.47
N TYR A 91 28.51 -10.32 -17.04
CA TYR A 91 29.00 -9.09 -16.39
C TYR A 91 29.16 -9.21 -14.88
N TYR A 92 28.87 -10.36 -14.28
CA TYR A 92 28.93 -10.52 -12.82
C TYR A 92 30.30 -10.18 -12.27
N SER A 93 31.37 -10.69 -12.90
CA SER A 93 32.76 -10.45 -12.46
C SER A 93 33.21 -9.01 -12.67
N ALA A 94 32.74 -8.37 -13.74
CA ALA A 94 33.06 -6.99 -14.08
C ALA A 94 32.35 -5.98 -13.16
N THR A 95 31.13 -6.29 -12.72
CA THR A 95 30.36 -5.41 -11.83
C THR A 95 31.07 -5.25 -10.48
N ARG A 96 31.42 -4.00 -10.17
CA ARG A 96 31.93 -3.57 -8.86
C ARG A 96 30.85 -2.75 -8.18
N ILE A 97 30.69 -2.97 -6.88
CA ILE A 97 29.69 -2.28 -6.07
C ILE A 97 30.33 -1.05 -5.43
N ASN A 98 29.70 0.09 -5.61
CA ASN A 98 30.02 1.37 -4.99
C ASN A 98 28.89 1.78 -4.01
N PRO A 99 29.05 1.48 -2.71
CA PRO A 99 28.08 1.84 -1.68
C PRO A 99 27.76 3.34 -1.62
N ALA A 100 28.71 4.21 -1.98
CA ALA A 100 28.50 5.66 -1.98
C ALA A 100 27.49 6.10 -3.04
N ARG A 101 27.29 5.31 -4.11
CA ARG A 101 26.24 5.53 -5.11
C ARG A 101 24.89 4.90 -4.73
N GLY A 102 24.80 4.24 -3.57
CA GLY A 102 23.62 3.47 -3.15
C GLY A 102 23.55 2.05 -3.75
N GLU A 103 24.63 1.60 -4.38
CA GLU A 103 24.82 0.22 -4.84
C GLU A 103 25.03 -0.71 -3.64
N ARG A 104 24.61 -1.97 -3.75
CA ARG A 104 24.67 -2.90 -2.63
C ARG A 104 24.68 -4.36 -3.06
N TRP A 105 24.99 -5.23 -2.12
CA TRP A 105 24.79 -6.68 -2.27
C TRP A 105 23.42 -7.10 -1.75
N PHE A 106 22.84 -8.11 -2.39
CA PHE A 106 21.63 -8.80 -1.96
C PHE A 106 21.94 -10.27 -1.69
N CYS A 107 21.13 -10.89 -0.85
CA CYS A 107 21.25 -12.30 -0.49
C CYS A 107 20.28 -13.18 -1.31
N SER A 108 19.29 -12.59 -1.98
CA SER A 108 18.41 -13.31 -2.93
C SER A 108 17.94 -12.42 -4.10
N GLU A 109 17.58 -13.04 -5.22
CA GLU A 109 17.04 -12.31 -6.39
C GLU A 109 15.71 -11.64 -6.05
N TRP A 110 14.93 -12.29 -5.17
CA TRP A 110 13.67 -11.78 -4.64
C TRP A 110 13.87 -10.47 -3.87
N GLU A 111 14.88 -10.41 -3.00
CA GLU A 111 15.23 -9.20 -2.26
C GLU A 111 15.60 -8.04 -3.20
N ALA A 112 16.40 -8.32 -4.23
CA ALA A 112 16.77 -7.32 -5.23
C ALA A 112 15.53 -6.82 -5.99
N TRP A 113 14.65 -7.72 -6.41
CA TRP A 113 13.41 -7.38 -7.10
C TRP A 113 12.49 -6.50 -6.25
N TRP A 114 12.26 -6.85 -4.98
CA TRP A 114 11.48 -6.03 -4.05
C TRP A 114 12.10 -4.67 -3.77
N ALA A 115 13.43 -4.58 -3.77
CA ALA A 115 14.14 -3.31 -3.65
C ALA A 115 14.06 -2.43 -4.92
N GLY A 116 13.33 -2.88 -5.96
CA GLY A 116 13.12 -2.17 -7.21
C GLY A 116 14.26 -2.32 -8.21
N TRP A 117 15.00 -3.43 -8.15
CA TRP A 117 16.10 -3.72 -9.06
C TRP A 117 15.64 -4.66 -10.16
N ARG A 118 16.09 -4.41 -11.39
CA ARG A 118 15.84 -5.31 -12.52
C ARG A 118 17.03 -6.26 -12.71
N LYS A 119 16.76 -7.47 -13.21
CA LYS A 119 17.81 -8.43 -13.55
C LYS A 119 18.65 -7.92 -14.72
N ALA A 120 19.95 -8.19 -14.70
CA ALA A 120 20.81 -8.01 -15.86
C ALA A 120 20.34 -8.91 -17.02
N LYS A 121 20.37 -8.36 -18.25
CA LYS A 121 19.87 -9.05 -19.45
C LYS A 121 20.85 -10.08 -20.02
N VAL A 122 22.11 -10.04 -19.58
CA VAL A 122 23.28 -10.78 -20.06
C VAL A 122 24.24 -11.03 -18.90
#